data_AF-A0A376L1S6-F1
#
_entry.id   AF-A0A376L1S6-F1
#
_cell.length_a   1.000
_cell.length_b   1.000
_cell.length_c   1.000
_cell.angle_alpha   90.00
_cell.angle_beta   90.00
_cell.angle_gamma   90.00
#
_symmetry.space_group_name_H-M   'P 1'
#
loop_
_entity.id
_entity.type
_entity.pdbx_description
1 polymer ?
#
loop_
_entity_poly.entity_id
_entity_poly.type
_entity_poly.pdbx_seq_one_letter_code
_entity_poly.pdbx_strand_id
1 'polypeptide(L)'
;MLATAAKLKANPQPELLKHKVIASCFFEASTRTRLSFETSMHRLGASVVGFSDSANTSLGKKGETLADTISVISTYVDAIVMRHPQEGAARLATEFSGNVPVLECR
;
A
#
# COMPACT_ATOMS: atom_id res chain seq x y z
N MET A 1 9.99 16.08 1.12
CA MET A 1 8.57 15.71 1.38
C MET A 1 7.73 16.85 1.96
N LEU A 2 8.19 17.56 3.01
CA LEU A 2 7.41 18.62 3.67
C LEU A 2 6.95 19.74 2.73
N ALA A 3 7.81 20.20 1.81
CA ALA A 3 7.45 21.23 0.84
C ALA A 3 6.32 20.79 -0.11
N THR A 4 6.35 19.54 -0.59
CA THR A 4 5.29 18.98 -1.44
C THR A 4 3.98 18.81 -0.67
N ALA A 5 4.05 18.35 0.58
CA ALA A 5 2.88 18.24 1.45
C ALA A 5 2.21 19.61 1.69
N ALA A 6 3.00 20.66 1.93
CA ALA A 6 2.48 22.02 2.07
C ALA A 6 1.81 22.52 0.77
N LYS A 7 2.41 22.24 -0.39
CA LYS A 7 1.84 22.59 -1.71
C LYS A 7 0.51 21.88 -1.96
N LEU A 8 0.43 20.57 -1.73
CA LEU A 8 -0.81 19.79 -1.89
C LEU A 8 -1.89 20.20 -0.89
N LYS A 9 -1.51 20.64 0.31
CA LYS A 9 -2.44 21.17 1.30
C LYS A 9 -2.99 22.55 0.90
N ALA A 10 -2.15 23.41 0.32
CA ALA A 10 -2.55 24.72 -0.16
C ALA A 10 -3.36 24.66 -1.46
N ASN A 11 -2.94 23.82 -2.41
CA ASN A 11 -3.56 23.61 -3.70
C ASN A 11 -3.81 22.11 -3.90
N PRO A 12 -5.02 21.61 -3.58
CA PRO A 12 -5.38 20.22 -3.80
C PRO A 12 -5.29 19.85 -5.29
N GLN A 13 -4.62 18.75 -5.60
CA GLN A 13 -4.52 18.21 -6.97
C GLN A 13 -5.26 16.87 -7.05
N PRO A 14 -6.58 16.88 -7.28
CA PRO A 14 -7.41 15.69 -7.22
C PRO A 14 -7.22 14.71 -8.38
N GLU A 15 -6.49 15.10 -9.43
CA GLU A 15 -6.24 14.24 -10.60
C GLU A 15 -4.76 13.83 -10.75
N LEU A 16 -3.92 14.14 -9.74
CA LEU A 16 -2.48 13.88 -9.83
C LEU A 16 -2.15 12.39 -10.01
N LEU A 17 -2.92 11.51 -9.37
CA LEU A 17 -2.79 10.05 -9.45
C LEU A 17 -4.00 9.41 -10.14
N LYS A 18 -4.68 10.16 -11.01
CA LYS A 18 -5.81 9.63 -11.78
C LYS A 18 -5.34 8.44 -12.63
N HIS A 19 -6.12 7.35 -12.62
CA HIS A 19 -5.80 6.06 -13.24
C HIS A 19 -4.67 5.25 -12.58
N LYS A 20 -4.17 5.66 -11.42
CA LYS A 20 -3.23 4.85 -10.64
C LYS A 20 -3.98 3.98 -9.64
N VAL A 21 -3.54 2.73 -9.53
CA VAL A 21 -4.08 1.76 -8.56
C VAL A 21 -3.02 1.54 -7.49
N ILE A 22 -3.39 1.70 -6.23
CA ILE A 22 -2.49 1.52 -5.09
C ILE A 22 -3.03 0.38 -4.21
N ALA A 23 -2.17 -0.59 -3.90
CA ALA A 23 -2.50 -1.64 -2.95
C ALA A 23 -2.34 -1.14 -1.51
N SER A 24 -3.32 -1.44 -0.66
CA SER A 24 -3.35 -1.20 0.79
C SER A 24 -3.37 -2.55 1.51
N CYS A 25 -2.19 -3.06 1.87
CA CYS A 25 -1.97 -4.39 2.44
C CYS A 25 -1.62 -4.31 3.93
N PHE A 26 -2.62 -4.32 4.80
CA PHE A 26 -2.43 -4.26 6.25
C PHE A 26 -2.52 -5.67 6.85
N PHE A 27 -1.37 -6.23 7.25
CA PHE A 27 -1.25 -7.52 7.96
C PHE A 27 -1.34 -7.35 9.49
N GLU A 28 -1.36 -6.11 9.97
CA GLU A 28 -1.61 -5.75 11.37
C GLU A 28 -2.70 -4.67 11.41
N ALA A 29 -3.61 -4.77 12.38
CA ALA A 29 -4.69 -3.82 12.56
C ALA A 29 -4.15 -2.41 12.89
N SER A 30 -4.27 -1.47 11.94
CA SER A 30 -3.97 -0.06 12.15
C SER A 30 -4.96 0.84 11.43
N THR A 31 -6.05 1.17 12.13
CA THR A 31 -7.16 1.96 11.56
C THR A 31 -6.74 3.38 11.21
N ARG A 32 -5.92 4.04 12.05
CA ARG A 32 -5.49 5.43 11.81
C ARG A 32 -4.58 5.54 10.60
N THR A 33 -3.59 4.64 10.50
CA THR A 33 -2.63 4.67 9.39
C THR A 33 -3.32 4.32 8.09
N ARG A 34 -4.12 3.24 8.06
CA ARG A 34 -4.87 2.83 6.88
C ARG A 34 -5.78 3.94 6.35
N LEU A 35 -6.64 4.51 7.20
CA LEU A 35 -7.56 5.57 6.79
C LEU A 35 -6.82 6.80 6.28
N SER A 36 -5.71 7.19 6.90
CA SER A 36 -4.91 8.34 6.46
C SER A 36 -4.33 8.13 5.05
N PHE A 37 -3.82 6.93 4.78
CA PHE A 37 -3.28 6.58 3.46
C PHE A 37 -4.37 6.47 2.40
N GLU A 38 -5.43 5.71 2.66
CA GLU A 38 -6.57 5.57 1.74
C GLU A 38 -7.19 6.92 1.39
N THR A 39 -7.41 7.78 2.40
CA THR A 39 -7.93 9.14 2.20
C THR A 39 -6.99 9.97 1.33
N SER A 40 -5.68 9.87 1.53
CA SER A 40 -4.69 10.62 0.74
C SER A 40 -4.67 10.16 -0.72
N MET A 41 -4.78 8.85 -0.97
CA MET A 41 -4.84 8.28 -2.32
C MET A 41 -6.11 8.71 -3.05
N HIS A 42 -7.26 8.60 -2.40
CA HIS A 42 -8.53 9.06 -2.97
C HIS A 42 -8.55 10.57 -3.22
N ARG A 43 -7.95 11.38 -2.34
CA ARG A 43 -7.82 12.82 -2.54
C ARG A 43 -6.95 13.20 -3.73
N LEU A 44 -6.07 12.31 -4.18
CA LEU A 44 -5.22 12.50 -5.36
C LEU A 44 -5.80 11.84 -6.62
N GLY A 45 -6.97 11.20 -6.51
CA GLY A 45 -7.66 10.55 -7.64
C GLY A 45 -7.22 9.12 -7.93
N ALA A 46 -6.45 8.50 -7.03
CA ALA A 46 -6.06 7.11 -7.15
C ALA A 46 -7.18 6.15 -6.70
N SER A 47 -7.19 4.97 -7.30
CA SER A 47 -7.99 3.83 -6.86
C SER A 47 -7.22 3.04 -5.82
N VAL A 48 -7.90 2.61 -4.75
CA VAL A 48 -7.28 1.80 -3.70
C VAL A 48 -7.88 0.41 -3.70
N VAL A 49 -7.02 -0.60 -3.65
CA VAL A 49 -7.39 -2.02 -3.55
C VAL A 49 -6.61 -2.65 -2.40
N GLY A 50 -7.12 -3.71 -1.77
CA GLY A 50 -6.34 -4.39 -0.73
C GLY A 50 -7.20 -5.02 0.37
N PHE A 51 -6.57 -5.23 1.53
CA PHE A 51 -7.18 -5.93 2.66
C PHE A 51 -6.69 -5.33 3.98
N SER A 52 -7.58 -5.35 4.97
CA SER A 52 -7.34 -4.83 6.32
C SER A 52 -6.91 -5.89 7.33
N ASP A 53 -6.90 -7.17 6.93
CA ASP A 53 -6.54 -8.28 7.83
C ASP A 53 -6.01 -9.47 7.03
N SER A 54 -4.87 -10.02 7.46
CA SER A 54 -4.28 -11.23 6.86
C SER A 54 -5.09 -12.49 7.17
N ALA A 55 -5.97 -12.47 8.19
CA ALA A 55 -6.79 -13.61 8.61
C ALA A 55 -7.76 -14.10 7.51
N ASN A 56 -8.12 -13.24 6.55
CA ASN A 56 -8.97 -13.60 5.41
C ASN A 56 -8.23 -13.71 4.08
N THR A 57 -6.91 -13.52 4.08
CA THR A 57 -6.09 -13.69 2.88
C THR A 57 -5.55 -15.12 2.79
N SER A 58 -5.31 -15.58 1.57
CA SER A 58 -4.69 -16.87 1.27
C SER A 58 -3.36 -17.08 2.01
N LEU A 59 -2.65 -16.02 2.37
CA LEU A 59 -1.45 -16.05 3.20
C LEU A 59 -1.69 -16.63 4.61
N GLY A 60 -2.83 -16.31 5.24
CA GLY A 60 -3.22 -16.83 6.56
C GLY A 60 -3.94 -18.19 6.54
N LYS A 61 -4.49 -18.61 5.39
CA LYS A 61 -5.33 -19.82 5.28
C LYS A 61 -4.75 -20.95 4.40
N LYS A 62 -3.88 -20.63 3.44
CA LYS A 62 -3.32 -21.57 2.44
C LYS A 62 -1.80 -21.72 2.50
N GLY A 63 -1.10 -21.00 3.38
CA GLY A 63 0.36 -21.06 3.46
C GLY A 63 1.07 -20.42 2.26
N GLU A 64 0.41 -19.51 1.55
CA GLU A 64 1.06 -18.66 0.54
C GLU A 64 2.11 -17.78 1.21
N THR A 65 3.27 -17.64 0.60
CA THR A 65 4.36 -16.81 1.15
C THR A 65 4.10 -15.33 0.87
N LEU A 66 4.62 -14.45 1.74
CA LEU A 66 4.57 -13.00 1.53
C LEU A 66 5.17 -12.61 0.17
N ALA A 67 6.26 -13.28 -0.23
CA ALA A 67 6.89 -13.10 -1.52
C ALA A 67 5.93 -13.34 -2.70
N ASP A 68 5.21 -14.46 -2.68
CA ASP A 68 4.26 -14.82 -3.74
C ASP A 68 3.09 -13.83 -3.80
N THR A 69 2.53 -13.49 -2.63
CA THR A 69 1.47 -12.48 -2.53
C THR A 69 1.90 -11.12 -3.08
N ILE A 70 3.09 -10.65 -2.72
CA ILE A 70 3.62 -9.37 -3.23
C ILE A 70 3.91 -9.44 -4.73
N SER A 71 4.47 -10.55 -5.21
CA SER A 71 4.75 -10.75 -6.64
C SER A 71 3.47 -10.76 -7.48
N VAL A 72 2.36 -11.25 -6.95
CA VAL A 72 1.06 -11.22 -7.63
C VAL A 72 0.48 -9.81 -7.57
N ILE A 73 0.44 -9.18 -6.39
CA ILE A 73 -0.14 -7.84 -6.20
C ILE A 73 0.62 -6.79 -7.03
N SER A 74 1.94 -6.88 -7.12
CA SER A 74 2.77 -5.96 -7.90
C SER A 74 2.42 -5.98 -9.39
N THR A 75 1.83 -7.06 -9.92
CA THR A 75 1.36 -7.07 -11.32
C THR A 75 0.08 -6.28 -11.54
N TYR A 76 -0.70 -6.01 -10.49
CA TYR A 76 -2.01 -5.36 -10.57
C TYR A 76 -1.99 -3.87 -10.23
N VAL A 77 -0.96 -3.41 -9.53
CA VAL A 77 -0.94 -2.07 -8.92
C VAL A 77 0.32 -1.29 -9.27
N ASP A 78 0.20 0.04 -9.24
CA ASP A 78 1.31 0.96 -9.46
C ASP A 78 2.15 1.21 -8.20
N ALA A 79 1.60 0.94 -7.01
CA ALA A 79 2.30 1.07 -5.74
C ALA A 79 1.70 0.15 -4.68
N ILE A 80 2.51 -0.27 -3.71
CA ILE A 80 2.09 -1.11 -2.60
C ILE A 80 2.35 -0.37 -1.29
N VAL A 81 1.32 -0.18 -0.49
CA VAL A 81 1.42 0.27 0.89
C VAL A 81 1.20 -0.94 1.77
N MET A 82 2.18 -1.27 2.61
CA MET A 82 2.07 -2.44 3.47
C MET A 82 2.43 -2.16 4.93
N ARG A 83 1.75 -2.86 5.82
CA ARG A 83 2.06 -2.89 7.25
C ARG A 83 2.15 -4.33 7.71
N HIS A 84 3.28 -4.71 8.29
CA HIS A 84 3.53 -6.08 8.73
C HIS A 84 4.15 -6.08 10.13
N PRO A 85 3.75 -7.01 11.04
CA PRO A 85 4.24 -7.03 12.41
C PRO A 85 5.71 -7.48 12.51
N GLN A 86 6.18 -8.29 11.56
CA GLN A 86 7.60 -8.69 11.49
C GLN A 86 8.44 -7.59 10.81
N GLU A 87 9.52 -7.20 11.47
CA GLU A 87 10.54 -6.33 10.89
C GLU A 87 11.20 -6.98 9.67
N GLY A 88 11.46 -6.19 8.64
CA GLY A 88 12.09 -6.67 7.40
C GLY A 88 11.12 -7.22 6.35
N ALA A 89 9.83 -7.36 6.67
CA ALA A 89 8.83 -7.80 5.70
C ALA A 89 8.66 -6.84 4.51
N ALA A 90 8.75 -5.52 4.74
CA ALA A 90 8.73 -4.53 3.67
C ALA A 90 9.97 -4.60 2.78
N ARG A 91 11.14 -4.90 3.37
CA ARG A 91 12.38 -5.10 2.61
C ARG A 91 12.30 -6.37 1.75
N LEU A 92 11.77 -7.46 2.31
CA LEU A 92 11.49 -8.66 1.54
C LEU A 92 10.52 -8.33 0.40
N ALA A 93 9.44 -7.61 0.66
CA ALA A 93 8.50 -7.19 -0.37
C ALA A 93 9.16 -6.39 -1.51
N THR A 94 10.14 -5.52 -1.22
CA THR A 94 10.87 -4.80 -2.29
C THR A 94 11.70 -5.70 -3.19
N GLU A 95 12.13 -6.88 -2.71
CA GLU A 95 12.86 -7.85 -3.53
C GLU A 95 11.93 -8.58 -4.52
N PHE A 96 10.63 -8.68 -4.20
CA PHE A 96 9.62 -9.35 -5.03
C PHE A 96 8.67 -8.40 -5.77
N SER A 97 8.66 -7.10 -5.43
CA SER A 97 7.78 -6.12 -6.07
C SER A 97 8.29 -5.65 -7.44
N GLY A 98 9.52 -6.01 -7.82
CA GLY A 98 10.12 -5.62 -9.09
C GLY A 98 10.26 -4.10 -9.22
N ASN A 99 9.56 -3.51 -10.19
CA ASN A 99 9.57 -2.05 -10.41
C ASN A 99 8.49 -1.30 -9.60
N VAL A 100 7.66 -2.00 -8.83
CA VAL A 100 6.58 -1.38 -8.06
C VAL A 100 7.12 -0.87 -6.72
N PRO A 101 6.96 0.42 -6.39
CA PRO A 101 7.38 0.99 -5.13
C PRO A 101 6.56 0.42 -3.96
N VAL A 102 7.27 -0.02 -2.92
CA VAL A 102 6.69 -0.48 -1.65
C VAL A 102 6.90 0.59 -0.58
N LEU A 103 5.82 1.00 0.08
CA LEU A 103 5.83 1.92 1.22
C LEU A 103 5.49 1.15 2.51
N GLU A 104 6.43 1.18 3.45
CA GLU A 104 6.24 0.60 4.79
C GLU A 104 5.48 1.57 5.71
N CYS A 105 4.42 1.09 6.34
CA CYS A 105 3.61 1.83 7.32
C CYS A 105 3.94 1.42 8.76
N ARG A 106 4.92 2.07 9.39
CA ARG A 106 5.11 2.01 10.85
C ARG A 106 4.10 2.88 11.59
#